data_AF-A0AAV3XGD3-F1
#
_entry.id   AF-A0AAV3XGD3-F1
#
_cell.length_a   1.000
_cell.length_b   1.000
_cell.length_c   1.000
_cell.angle_alpha   90.00
_cell.angle_beta   90.00
_cell.angle_gamma   90.00
#
_symmetry.space_group_name_H-M   'P 1'
#
loop_
_entity.id
_entity.type
_entity.pdbx_description
1 polymer ?
#
loop_
_entity_poly.entity_id
_entity_poly.type
_entity_poly.pdbx_seq_one_letter_code
_entity_poly.pdbx_strand_id
1 'polypeptide(L)'
;MTDEKPGEDFEDWSRERKLSSNSSTTRQLYENRYLTVQEYIGKFPRGSINAVLPEEAKVMSVEEAVKMGKVGSVNIRKLLTDNRDKFQKR
;
A
#
# COMPACT_ATOMS: atom_id res chain seq x y z
N MET A 1 -8.22 -7.37 28.92
CA MET A 1 -7.47 -7.71 27.71
C MET A 1 -8.45 -7.54 26.56
N THR A 2 -8.30 -6.47 25.80
CA THR A 2 -9.16 -6.17 24.66
C THR A 2 -8.84 -7.18 23.56
N ASP A 3 -9.74 -8.13 23.37
CA ASP A 3 -9.91 -8.87 22.11
C ASP A 3 -10.28 -7.84 21.04
N GLU A 4 -9.27 -7.13 20.51
CA GLU A 4 -9.40 -6.44 19.23
C GLU A 4 -9.70 -7.54 18.21
N LYS A 5 -10.98 -7.67 17.83
CA LYS A 5 -11.37 -8.56 16.74
C LYS A 5 -10.58 -8.09 15.53
N PRO A 6 -9.66 -8.90 14.97
CA PRO A 6 -8.80 -8.48 13.85
C PRO A 6 -9.59 -8.15 12.56
N GLY A 7 -10.91 -8.31 12.57
CA GLY A 7 -11.83 -7.86 11.53
C GLY A 7 -12.23 -6.38 11.62
N GLU A 8 -12.49 -5.83 12.81
CA GLU A 8 -12.98 -4.44 12.95
C GLU A 8 -11.87 -3.43 12.64
N ASP A 9 -10.66 -3.64 13.19
CA ASP A 9 -9.52 -2.74 12.93
C ASP A 9 -9.13 -2.67 11.45
N PHE A 10 -9.21 -3.81 10.76
CA PHE A 10 -8.92 -3.85 9.32
C PHE A 10 -10.00 -3.15 8.50
N GLU A 11 -11.27 -3.37 8.83
CA GLU A 11 -12.39 -2.72 8.15
C GLU A 11 -12.35 -1.21 8.34
N ASP A 12 -12.14 -0.74 9.56
CA ASP A 12 -12.03 0.68 9.88
C ASP A 12 -10.80 1.30 9.22
N TRP A 13 -9.64 0.64 9.30
CA TRP A 13 -8.44 1.08 8.60
C TRP A 13 -8.69 1.20 7.09
N SER A 14 -9.28 0.19 6.47
CA SER A 14 -9.56 0.19 5.03
C SER A 14 -10.53 1.30 4.64
N ARG A 15 -11.56 1.56 5.45
CA ARG A 15 -12.57 2.60 5.24
C ARG A 15 -11.95 4.00 5.33
N GLU A 16 -11.14 4.25 6.35
CA GLU A 16 -10.42 5.53 6.52
C GLU A 16 -9.49 5.84 5.34
N ARG A 17 -8.84 4.80 4.76
CA ARG A 17 -8.00 4.96 3.55
C ARG A 17 -8.82 4.92 2.26
N LYS A 18 -10.16 4.80 2.32
CA LYS A 18 -11.07 4.64 1.17
C LYS A 18 -10.65 3.46 0.26
N LEU A 19 -10.20 2.37 0.85
CA LEU A 19 -9.85 1.12 0.18
C LEU A 19 -10.98 0.09 0.36
N SER A 20 -11.06 -0.87 -0.56
CA SER A 20 -12.01 -1.98 -0.41
C SER A 20 -11.43 -3.00 0.57
N SER A 21 -12.12 -3.27 1.68
CA SER A 21 -11.79 -4.34 2.63
C SER A 21 -11.80 -5.73 1.99
N ASN A 22 -12.58 -5.92 0.92
CA ASN A 22 -12.68 -7.19 0.18
C ASN A 22 -11.48 -7.44 -0.76
N SER A 23 -10.55 -6.49 -0.89
CA SER A 23 -9.37 -6.65 -1.74
C SER A 23 -8.23 -7.30 -0.96
N SER A 24 -7.66 -8.37 -1.53
CA SER A 24 -6.44 -9.01 -1.02
C SER A 24 -5.27 -8.04 -0.95
N THR A 25 -5.21 -7.06 -1.87
CA THR A 25 -4.19 -5.99 -1.82
C THR A 25 -4.37 -5.10 -0.60
N THR A 26 -5.61 -4.75 -0.26
CA THR A 26 -5.88 -3.92 0.92
C THR A 26 -5.46 -4.63 2.19
N ARG A 27 -5.76 -5.94 2.31
CA ARG A 27 -5.32 -6.76 3.45
C ARG A 27 -3.81 -6.85 3.52
N GLN A 28 -3.14 -7.06 2.39
CA GLN A 28 -1.68 -7.09 2.31
C GLN A 28 -1.05 -5.75 2.71
N LEU A 29 -1.62 -4.62 2.27
CA LEU A 29 -1.16 -3.28 2.67
C LEU A 29 -1.34 -3.06 4.17
N TYR A 30 -2.45 -3.52 4.75
CA TYR A 30 -2.69 -3.44 6.18
C TYR A 30 -1.69 -4.28 6.98
N GLU A 31 -1.47 -5.54 6.61
CA GLU A 31 -0.54 -6.44 7.29
C GLU A 31 0.91 -5.94 7.25
N ASN A 32 1.26 -5.15 6.23
CA ASN A 32 2.60 -4.60 6.03
C ASN A 32 2.66 -3.08 6.22
N ARG A 33 1.65 -2.49 6.87
CA ARG A 33 1.47 -1.03 6.99
C ARG A 33 2.66 -0.32 7.66
N TYR A 34 3.36 -1.03 8.55
CA TYR A 34 4.52 -0.56 9.31
C TYR A 34 5.84 -0.62 8.53
N LEU A 35 5.88 -1.36 7.41
CA LEU A 35 7.07 -1.39 6.57
C LEU A 35 7.20 -0.08 5.80
N THR A 36 8.44 0.25 5.44
CA THR A 36 8.67 1.29 4.43
C THR A 36 8.14 0.84 3.08
N VAL A 37 7.79 1.79 2.22
CA VAL A 37 7.34 1.48 0.85
C VAL A 37 8.43 0.70 0.10
N GLN A 38 9.71 1.04 0.30
CA GLN A 38 10.82 0.30 -0.29
C GLN A 38 10.89 -1.15 0.17
N GLU A 39 10.76 -1.42 1.48
CA GLU A 39 10.73 -2.79 2.00
C GLU A 39 9.50 -3.57 1.50
N TYR A 40 8.34 -2.91 1.45
CA TYR A 40 7.12 -3.51 0.95
C TYR A 40 7.26 -3.93 -0.52
N ILE A 41 7.79 -3.06 -1.38
CA ILE A 41 8.02 -3.38 -2.81
C ILE A 41 9.13 -4.43 -2.96
N GLY A 42 10.12 -4.43 -2.07
CA GLY A 42 11.14 -5.49 -2.03
C GLY A 42 10.53 -6.88 -1.75
N LYS A 43 9.59 -6.97 -0.81
CA LYS A 43 8.86 -8.20 -0.49
C LYS A 43 7.82 -8.58 -1.54
N PHE A 44 7.22 -7.58 -2.17
CA PHE A 44 6.16 -7.74 -3.15
C PHE A 44 6.51 -6.97 -4.42
N PRO A 45 7.40 -7.54 -5.26
CA PRO A 45 7.87 -6.87 -6.46
C PRO A 45 6.71 -6.57 -7.40
N ARG A 46 6.47 -5.28 -7.64
CA ARG A 46 5.39 -4.79 -8.52
C ARG A 46 5.96 -4.10 -9.75
N GLY A 47 6.69 -4.87 -10.55
CA GLY A 47 7.27 -4.44 -11.81
C GLY A 47 8.16 -3.19 -11.65
N SER A 48 7.97 -2.23 -12.56
CA SER A 48 8.78 -1.01 -12.64
C SER A 48 8.48 0.06 -11.58
N ILE A 49 7.70 -0.26 -10.53
CA ILE A 49 7.37 0.73 -9.49
C ILE A 49 8.64 1.36 -8.90
N ASN A 50 9.69 0.59 -8.65
CA ASN A 50 10.96 1.12 -8.12
C ASN A 50 11.62 2.17 -9.03
N ALA A 51 11.35 2.16 -10.34
CA ALA A 51 11.90 3.13 -11.28
C ALA A 51 11.17 4.48 -11.25
N VAL A 52 9.91 4.50 -10.79
CA VAL A 52 9.06 5.70 -10.72
C VAL A 52 8.77 6.11 -9.29
N LEU A 53 9.33 5.42 -8.30
CA LEU A 53 9.10 5.69 -6.90
C LEU A 53 9.98 6.88 -6.45
N PRO A 54 9.40 7.99 -5.99
CA PRO A 54 10.14 9.11 -5.42
C PRO A 54 10.98 8.66 -4.22
N GLU A 55 12.13 9.28 -4.03
CA GLU A 55 13.00 9.00 -2.87
C GLU A 55 12.28 9.25 -1.55
N GLU A 56 11.45 10.30 -1.49
CA GLU A 56 10.67 10.62 -0.30
C GLU A 56 9.67 9.50 0.02
N ALA A 57 9.07 8.89 -1.00
CA ALA A 57 8.12 7.81 -0.81
C ALA A 57 8.79 6.51 -0.34
N LYS A 58 10.06 6.26 -0.70
CA LYS A 58 10.79 5.03 -0.33
C LYS A 58 10.91 4.83 1.16
N VAL A 59 11.19 5.92 1.88
CA VAL A 59 11.40 5.92 3.33
C VAL A 59 10.12 6.10 4.14
N MET A 60 9.02 6.48 3.50
CA MET A 60 7.71 6.56 4.14
C MET A 60 7.19 5.17 4.47
N SER A 61 6.38 5.07 5.54
CA SER A 61 5.62 3.85 5.79
C SER A 61 4.56 3.64 4.69
N VAL A 62 4.19 2.37 4.45
CA VAL A 62 3.10 2.03 3.52
C VAL A 62 1.81 2.74 3.92
N GLU A 63 1.53 2.81 5.21
CA GLU A 63 0.36 3.53 5.73
C GLU A 63 0.36 5.01 5.35
N GLU A 64 1.45 5.72 5.61
CA GLU A 64 1.56 7.14 5.30
C GLU A 64 1.51 7.37 3.79
N ALA A 65 2.17 6.53 3.01
CA ALA A 65 2.17 6.62 1.56
C ALA A 65 0.78 6.43 0.96
N VAL A 66 0.01 5.47 1.48
CA VAL A 66 -1.39 5.24 1.08
C VAL A 66 -2.27 6.41 1.51
N LYS A 67 -2.08 6.93 2.73
CA LYS A 67 -2.85 8.07 3.27
C LYS A 67 -2.59 9.36 2.49
N MET A 68 -1.33 9.64 2.19
CA MET A 68 -0.89 10.84 1.46
C MET A 68 -1.37 10.83 0.01
N GLY A 69 -1.44 9.65 -0.62
CA GLY A 69 -1.98 9.49 -1.96
C GLY A 69 -0.98 9.83 -3.07
N LYS A 70 -0.45 11.06 -3.08
CA LYS A 70 0.55 11.53 -4.04
C LYS A 70 1.80 12.04 -3.33
N VAL A 71 2.97 11.66 -3.84
CA VAL A 71 4.28 12.18 -3.41
C VAL A 71 4.95 12.76 -4.65
N GLY A 72 5.23 14.06 -4.63
CA GLY A 72 5.66 14.80 -5.82
C GLY A 72 4.63 14.67 -6.96
N SER A 73 5.08 14.20 -8.12
CA SER A 73 4.24 13.96 -9.30
C SER A 73 3.62 12.56 -9.36
N VAL A 74 3.91 11.70 -8.38
CA VAL A 74 3.60 10.26 -8.43
C VAL A 74 2.43 9.92 -7.51
N ASN A 75 1.44 9.19 -8.03
CA ASN A 75 0.31 8.69 -7.23
C ASN A 75 0.68 7.36 -6.56
N ILE A 76 1.38 7.46 -5.42
CA ILE A 76 1.88 6.31 -4.66
C ILE A 76 0.76 5.40 -4.20
N ARG A 77 -0.35 5.95 -3.72
CA ARG A 77 -1.51 5.13 -3.34
C ARG A 77 -1.96 4.28 -4.51
N LYS A 78 -2.11 4.88 -5.70
CA LYS A 78 -2.48 4.12 -6.90
C LYS A 78 -1.41 3.07 -7.23
N LEU A 79 -0.12 3.39 -7.17
CA LEU A 79 0.94 2.39 -7.39
C LEU A 79 0.84 1.20 -6.41
N LEU A 80 0.57 1.47 -5.14
CA LEU A 80 0.45 0.46 -4.09
C LEU A 80 -0.87 -0.33 -4.13
N THR A 81 -1.95 0.25 -4.67
CA THR A 81 -3.27 -0.40 -4.71
C THR A 81 -3.62 -0.99 -6.07
N ASP A 82 -3.07 -0.44 -7.15
CA ASP A 82 -3.37 -0.84 -8.52
C ASP A 82 -2.58 -2.11 -8.82
N ASN A 83 -3.17 -3.25 -8.44
CA ASN A 83 -2.65 -4.59 -8.68
C ASN A 83 -2.84 -5.01 -10.15
N ARG A 84 -2.72 -4.06 -11.07
CA ARG A 84 -2.88 -4.33 -12.48
C ARG A 84 -1.65 -5.11 -12.94
N ASP A 85 -1.86 -6.41 -13.15
CA ASP A 85 -1.11 -7.29 -14.06
C ASP A 85 -0.79 -6.64 -15.43
N LYS A 86 -1.32 -5.45 -15.74
CA LYS A 86 -1.02 -4.66 -16.94
C LYS A 86 0.44 -4.19 -17.04
N PHE A 87 1.24 -4.24 -15.98
CA PHE A 87 2.68 -4.02 -16.06
C PHE A 87 3.46 -5.30 -16.41
N GLN A 88 2.83 -6.47 -16.39
CA GLN A 88 3.32 -7.66 -17.08
C GLN A 88 2.85 -7.62 -18.54
N LYS A 89 3.41 -6.70 -19.33
CA LYS A 89 3.47 -6.97 -20.77
C LYS A 89 4.45 -8.13 -20.96
N ARG A 90 3.88 -9.31 -21.20
CA ARG A 90 4.56 -10.38 -21.95
C ARG A 90 5.03 -9.84 -23.30
#